data_AF-A0A2H0QKT9-F1
#
_entry.id   AF-A0A2H0QKT9-F1
#
_cell.length_a   1.000
_cell.length_b   1.000
_cell.length_c   1.000
_cell.angle_alpha   90.00
_cell.angle_beta   90.00
_cell.angle_gamma   90.00
#
_symmetry.space_group_name_H-M   'P 1'
#
loop_
_entity.id
_entity.type
_entity.pdbx_description
1 polymer ?
#
loop_
_entity_poly.entity_id
_entity_poly.type
_entity_poly.pdbx_seq_one_letter_code
_entity_poly.pdbx_strand_id
1 'polypeptide(L)' 'MVKGYLVISTFAEDGPEKCSGLKIVRYSKDAMCEILGFDFKLLKFIKETHISPTGLEQKFNYWLFLFEPE' A
#
# COMPACT_ATOMS: atom_id res chain seq x y z
N MET A 1 -8.62 25.31 1.07
CA MET A 1 -8.51 23.92 0.60
C MET A 1 -8.22 23.01 1.77
N VAL A 2 -8.88 21.87 1.87
CA VAL A 2 -8.68 20.92 2.98
C VAL A 2 -7.55 19.97 2.61
N LYS A 3 -6.50 19.95 3.44
CA LYS A 3 -5.42 18.96 3.35
C LYS A 3 -5.79 17.74 4.19
N GLY A 4 -5.30 16.56 3.80
CA GLY A 4 -5.57 15.32 4.52
C GLY A 4 -4.42 14.34 4.44
N TYR A 5 -4.37 13.41 5.38
CA TYR A 5 -3.44 12.29 5.33
C TYR A 5 -4.17 11.03 4.90
N LEU A 6 -3.56 10.24 4.02
CA LEU A 6 -4.05 8.95 3.57
C LEU A 6 -3.03 7.87 3.91
N VAL A 7 -3.46 6.87 4.67
CA VAL A 7 -2.67 5.65 4.92
C VAL A 7 -3.30 4.50 4.15
N ILE A 8 -2.51 3.84 3.31
CA ILE A 8 -2.92 2.64 2.57
C ILE A 8 -2.01 1.50 2.99
N SER A 9 -2.61 0.33 3.20
CA SER A 9 -1.90 -0.95 3.34
C SER A 9 -2.41 -1.93 2.30
N THR A 10 -1.49 -2.59 1.60
CA THR A 10 -1.80 -3.69 0.69
C THR A 10 -0.83 -4.85 0.91
N PHE A 11 -1.16 -6.03 0.41
CA PHE A 11 -0.13 -7.05 0.21
C PHE A 11 1.00 -6.47 -0.66
N ALA A 12 2.23 -6.82 -0.33
CA ALA A 12 3.40 -6.40 -1.08
C ALA A 12 3.41 -7.01 -2.50
N GLU A 13 4.23 -6.46 -3.39
CA GLU A 13 4.43 -6.97 -4.75
C GLU A 13 4.89 -8.43 -4.79
N ASP A 14 5.58 -8.89 -3.76
CA ASP A 14 6.01 -10.28 -3.54
C ASP A 14 5.11 -11.03 -2.52
N GLY A 15 3.92 -10.49 -2.23
CA GLY A 15 2.88 -11.12 -1.42
C GLY A 15 2.02 -12.11 -2.19
N PRO A 16 0.93 -12.63 -1.58
CA PRO A 16 0.04 -13.61 -2.22
C PRO A 16 -0.63 -13.07 -3.48
N GLU A 17 -0.94 -13.95 -4.43
CA GLU A 17 -1.64 -13.58 -5.68
C GLU A 17 -3.17 -13.59 -5.55
N LYS A 18 -3.66 -14.18 -4.45
CA LYS A 18 -5.08 -14.31 -4.16
C LYS A 18 -5.39 -13.96 -2.71
N CYS A 19 -6.58 -13.41 -2.49
CA CYS A 19 -7.17 -13.22 -1.18
C CYS A 19 -8.60 -13.80 -1.22
N SER A 20 -8.96 -14.66 -0.25
CA SER A 20 -10.26 -15.35 -0.22
C SER A 20 -10.63 -16.05 -1.54
N GLY A 21 -9.63 -16.64 -2.20
CA GLY A 21 -9.79 -17.34 -3.49
C GLY A 21 -9.87 -16.44 -4.73
N LEU A 22 -10.00 -15.11 -4.55
CA LEU A 22 -10.08 -14.14 -5.65
C LEU A 22 -8.68 -13.64 -6.01
N LYS A 23 -8.44 -13.44 -7.31
CA LYS A 23 -7.21 -12.77 -7.78
C LYS A 23 -7.18 -11.34 -7.23
N ILE A 24 -6.02 -10.92 -6.74
CA ILE A 24 -5.80 -9.55 -6.29
C ILE A 24 -4.77 -8.86 -7.15
N VAL A 25 -4.79 -7.52 -7.13
CA VAL A 25 -3.73 -6.70 -7.70
C VAL A 25 -2.70 -6.43 -6.61
N ARG A 26 -1.43 -6.58 -6.94
CA ARG A 26 -0.31 -6.20 -6.09
C ARG A 26 0.34 -4.96 -6.68
N TYR A 27 0.63 -3.98 -5.83
CA TYR A 27 1.21 -2.71 -6.26
C TYR A 27 2.64 -2.59 -5.77
N SER A 28 3.56 -2.28 -6.68
CA SER A 28 4.86 -1.75 -6.29
C SER A 28 4.69 -0.37 -5.65
N LYS A 29 5.74 0.10 -4.97
CA LYS A 29 5.78 1.46 -4.43
C LYS A 29 5.34 2.51 -5.46
N ASP A 30 5.88 2.41 -6.68
CA ASP A 30 5.71 3.42 -7.73
C ASP A 30 4.34 3.30 -8.41
N ALA A 31 3.85 2.08 -8.67
CA ALA A 31 2.55 1.86 -9.28
C ALA A 31 1.40 2.45 -8.45
N MET A 32 1.48 2.37 -7.11
CA MET A 32 0.48 3.01 -6.24
C MET A 32 0.51 4.54 -6.35
N CYS A 33 1.70 5.15 -6.48
CA CYS A 33 1.84 6.59 -6.64
C CYS A 33 1.26 7.06 -7.99
N GLU A 34 1.48 6.30 -9.05
CA GLU A 34 0.90 6.58 -10.38
C GLU A 34 -0.62 6.52 -10.37
N ILE A 35 -1.22 5.57 -9.65
CA ILE A 35 -2.68 5.42 -9.56
C ILE A 35 -3.33 6.58 -8.80
N LEU A 36 -2.72 7.06 -7.72
CA LEU A 36 -3.27 8.16 -6.93
C LEU A 36 -3.08 9.52 -7.60
N GLY A 37 -2.00 9.69 -8.38
CA GLY A 37 -1.73 10.91 -9.12
C GLY A 37 -1.11 12.03 -8.28
N PHE A 38 -0.94 13.20 -8.90
CA PHE A 38 -0.07 14.28 -8.40
C PHE A 38 -0.59 14.98 -7.13
N ASP A 39 -1.89 14.91 -6.86
CA ASP A 39 -2.49 15.49 -5.65
C ASP A 39 -2.06 14.74 -4.37
N PHE A 40 -1.50 13.52 -4.50
CA PHE A 40 -1.06 12.69 -3.39
C PHE A 40 0.46 12.65 -3.32
N LYS A 41 1.04 13.44 -2.41
CA LYS A 41 2.48 13.46 -2.15
C LYS A 41 2.86 12.32 -1.21
N LEU A 42 3.68 11.38 -1.68
CA LEU A 42 4.19 10.29 -0.85
C LEU A 42 5.13 10.84 0.23
N LEU A 43 4.72 10.73 1.50
CA LEU A 43 5.55 11.13 2.64
C LEU A 43 6.39 9.98 3.18
N LYS A 44 5.83 8.76 3.21
CA LYS A 44 6.53 7.58 3.73
C LYS A 44 6.05 6.32 3.03
N PHE A 45 6.98 5.41 2.78
CA PHE A 45 6.70 4.05 2.35
C PHE A 45 7.44 3.07 3.27
N ILE A 46 6.77 1.99 3.67
CA ILE A 46 7.34 0.93 4.49
C ILE A 46 6.94 -0.42 3.89
N LYS A 47 7.88 -1.35 3.85
CA LYS A 47 7.62 -2.76 3.61
C LYS A 47 7.82 -3.53 4.90
N GLU A 48 6.85 -4.34 5.29
CA GLU A 48 6.87 -5.10 6.54
C GLU A 48 6.50 -6.57 6.28
N THR A 49 7.21 -7.48 6.95
CA THR A 49 6.82 -8.90 7.01
C THR A 49 6.10 -9.14 8.33
N HIS A 50 4.78 -9.32 8.26
CA HIS A 50 3.96 -9.71 9.38
C HIS A 50 3.99 -11.23 9.57
N ILE A 51 4.22 -11.69 10.79
CA ILE A 51 4.10 -13.10 11.16
C ILE A 51 2.76 -13.29 11.86
N SER A 52 1.86 -14.02 11.22
CA SER A 52 0.56 -14.34 11.81
C SER A 52 0.70 -15.22 13.06
N PRO A 53 -0.33 -15.31 13.93
CA PRO A 53 -0.29 -16.18 15.11
C PRO A 53 -0.03 -17.67 14.80
N THR A 54 -0.34 -18.11 13.58
CA THR A 54 -0.08 -19.49 13.10
C THR A 54 1.30 -19.65 12.46
N GLY A 55 2.16 -18.61 12.48
CA GLY A 55 3.52 -18.64 11.95
C GLY A 55 3.63 -18.38 10.44
N LEU A 56 2.54 -18.10 9.74
CA LEU A 56 2.58 -17.76 8.31
C LEU A 56 3.09 -16.33 8.11
N GLU A 57 4.07 -16.17 7.22
CA GLU A 57 4.56 -14.87 6.78
C GLU A 57 3.60 -14.19 5.80
N GLN A 58 3.33 -12.92 6.03
CA GLN A 58 2.54 -12.06 5.14
C GLN A 58 3.28 -10.74 4.95
N LYS A 59 3.66 -10.44 3.70
CA LYS A 59 4.38 -9.21 3.36
C LYS A 59 3.40 -8.13 2.96
N PHE A 60 3.53 -6.96 3.57
CA PHE A 60 2.69 -5.80 3.34
C PHE A 60 3.51 -4.59 2.93
N ASN A 61 2.91 -3.77 2.08
CA ASN A 61 3.36 -2.43 1.76
C ASN A 61 2.45 -1.43 2.45
N TYR A 62 3.04 -0.37 2.98
CA TYR A 62 2.34 0.75 3.61
C TYR A 62 2.80 2.05 2.98
N TRP A 63 1.85 2.90 2.64
CA TRP A 63 2.10 4.25 2.18
C TRP A 63 1.41 5.25 3.11
N LEU A 64 2.09 6.35 3.40
CA LEU A 64 1.52 7.55 3.96
C LEU A 64 1.62 8.65 2.91
N PHE A 65 0.49 9.17 2.49
CA PHE A 65 0.39 10.31 1.58
C PHE A 65 -0.14 11.55 2.29
N LEU A 66 0.30 12.71 1.83
CA LEU A 66 -0.38 13.98 2.03
C LEU A 66 -1.21 14.27 0.78
N PHE A 67 -2.52 14.42 0.95
CA PHE A 67 -3.41 14.96 -0.09
C PHE A 67 -3.35 16.49 -0.05
N GLU A 68 -2.89 17.06 -1.14
CA GLU A 68 -2.75 18.50 -1.37
C GLU A 68 -3.06 18.80 -2.84
N PRO A 69 -4.36 18.93 -3.20
CA PRO A 69 -4.75 19.32 -4.55
C PRO A 69 -4.34 20.79 -4.80
N GLU A 70 -3.97 21.08 -6.05
CA GLU A 70 -3.68 22.45 -6.50
C GLU A 70 -4.87 23.41 -6.35
#